data_AF-A0A2P2LPY8-F1
#
_entry.id   AF-A0A2P2LPY8-F1
#
_cell.length_a   1.000
_cell.length_b   1.000
_cell.length_c   1.000
_cell.angle_alpha   90.00
_cell.angle_beta   90.00
_cell.angle_gamma   90.00
#
_symmetry.space_group_name_H-M   'P 1'
#
loop_
_entity.id
_entity.type
_entity.pdbx_description
1 polymer ?
#
loop_
_entity_poly.entity_id
_entity_poly.type
_entity_poly.pdbx_seq_one_letter_code
_entity_poly.pdbx_strand_id
1 'polypeptide(L)'
;MDIAFEERLEAVRRSALEQKKAEEIKDFGPIDYDAPVESEKKTIGVGAKIGVGVVVLGFGLVFALGDFLPSGSDGPNEGTTVVDKKLSDEEKKTLQTRLKQYEATLSISPKDTTALEGASVTLAELGDYTRAVSLLQELSKEKPSDPDVFRLLGEVKYELKDYEGSVAAYRSSEKLFKNINFEVLRGLTNALLAAKKPDEAVKFLLTSREQLNSGKLNAADGIPDNIMDSESQEVDSIQVDLLLGKAYSDWGHVNDAVSVYNQLISTHPEDFRGYLAKGIILKENGNNGDAERMFIQARFFAPEKAKAHVDRYARK
;
A
#
# COMPACT_ATOMS: atom_id res chain seq x y z
N MET A 1 31.34 -28.74 -32.99
CA MET A 1 30.42 -28.36 -31.91
C MET A 1 29.97 -29.62 -31.22
N ASP A 2 30.08 -29.67 -29.90
CA ASP A 2 29.77 -30.85 -29.11
C ASP A 2 28.24 -31.00 -28.98
N ILE A 3 27.71 -32.02 -29.64
CA ILE A 3 26.26 -32.30 -29.69
C ILE A 3 25.71 -32.54 -28.28
N ALA A 4 26.52 -33.10 -27.37
CA ALA A 4 26.12 -33.32 -25.99
C ALA A 4 26.02 -32.02 -25.18
N PHE A 5 26.76 -30.98 -25.57
CA PHE A 5 26.66 -29.66 -24.95
C PHE A 5 25.39 -28.92 -25.41
N GLU A 6 25.07 -29.00 -26.70
CA GLU A 6 23.83 -28.44 -27.28
C GLU A 6 22.59 -29.08 -26.63
N GLU A 7 22.57 -30.41 -26.47
CA GLU A 7 21.46 -31.12 -25.82
C GLU A 7 21.30 -30.74 -24.35
N ARG A 8 22.41 -30.58 -23.61
CA ARG A 8 22.38 -30.10 -22.22
C ARG A 8 21.89 -28.66 -22.12
N LEU A 9 22.30 -27.79 -23.04
CA LEU A 9 21.86 -26.40 -23.10
C LEU A 9 20.37 -26.29 -23.44
N GLU A 10 19.87 -27.12 -24.36
CA GLU A 10 18.43 -27.22 -24.66
C GLU A 10 17.63 -27.78 -23.48
N ALA A 11 18.14 -28.79 -22.78
CA ALA A 11 17.47 -29.35 -21.61
C ALA A 11 17.36 -28.32 -20.48
N VAL A 12 18.42 -27.54 -20.23
CA VAL A 12 18.40 -26.43 -19.26
C VAL A 12 17.43 -25.34 -19.70
N ARG A 13 17.40 -24.97 -20.99
CA ARG A 13 16.44 -23.99 -21.51
C ARG A 13 14.99 -24.47 -21.40
N ARG A 14 14.70 -25.74 -21.69
CA ARG A 14 13.36 -26.32 -21.52
C ARG A 14 12.95 -26.39 -20.07
N SER A 15 13.85 -26.80 -19.17
CA SER A 15 13.60 -26.82 -17.73
C SER A 15 13.33 -25.42 -17.17
N ALA A 16 14.05 -24.40 -17.64
CA ALA A 16 13.79 -23.01 -17.28
C ALA A 16 12.45 -22.50 -17.86
N LEU A 17 12.08 -22.95 -19.07
CA LEU A 17 10.80 -22.60 -19.68
C LEU A 17 9.61 -23.31 -19.00
N GLU A 18 9.81 -24.53 -18.53
CA GLU A 18 8.82 -25.30 -17.77
C GLU A 18 8.69 -24.80 -16.33
N GLN A 19 9.77 -24.37 -15.69
CA GLN A 19 9.70 -23.63 -14.41
C GLN A 19 8.96 -22.30 -14.58
N LYS A 20 9.25 -21.54 -15.64
CA LYS A 20 8.49 -20.33 -15.98
C LYS A 20 6.99 -20.60 -16.21
N LYS A 21 6.64 -21.71 -16.86
CA LYS A 21 5.24 -22.14 -17.05
C LYS A 21 4.59 -22.68 -15.77
N ALA A 22 5.36 -23.28 -14.87
CA ALA A 22 4.88 -23.74 -13.57
C ALA A 22 4.70 -22.58 -12.58
N GLU A 23 5.49 -21.51 -12.72
CA GLU A 23 5.32 -20.24 -12.01
C GLU A 23 4.18 -19.40 -12.57
N GLU A 24 3.83 -19.53 -13.85
CA GLU A 24 2.57 -19.01 -14.43
C GLU A 24 1.30 -19.68 -13.85
N ILE A 25 1.43 -20.75 -13.03
CA ILE A 25 0.31 -21.39 -12.28
C ILE A 25 0.48 -21.22 -10.76
N LYS A 26 1.36 -20.30 -10.31
CA LYS A 26 1.14 -19.61 -9.04
C LYS A 26 0.57 -18.26 -9.41
N ASP A 27 -0.61 -17.98 -8.87
CA ASP A 27 -1.37 -16.77 -9.12
C ASP A 27 -0.66 -15.55 -8.51
N PHE A 28 0.50 -15.19 -9.06
CA PHE A 28 1.06 -13.84 -8.94
C PHE A 28 0.37 -12.99 -9.98
N GLY A 29 -0.95 -12.85 -9.81
CA GLY A 29 -1.68 -11.79 -10.48
C GLY A 29 -0.96 -10.47 -10.18
N PRO A 30 -0.68 -9.63 -11.18
CA PRO A 30 -0.43 -8.23 -10.88
C PRO A 30 -1.64 -7.77 -10.07
N ILE A 31 -1.44 -7.28 -8.85
CA ILE A 31 -2.50 -6.57 -8.14
C ILE A 31 -2.87 -5.42 -9.06
N ASP A 32 -4.01 -5.57 -9.71
CA ASP A 32 -4.63 -4.53 -10.50
C ASP A 32 -5.23 -3.56 -9.49
N TYR A 33 -4.42 -2.61 -9.03
CA TYR A 33 -4.88 -1.55 -8.13
C TYR A 33 -5.89 -0.60 -8.81
N ASP A 34 -6.09 -0.77 -10.12
CA ASP A 34 -7.00 0.01 -10.97
C ASP A 34 -8.06 -0.85 -11.67
N ALA A 35 -8.18 -2.15 -11.34
CA ALA A 35 -9.42 -2.85 -11.60
C ALA A 35 -10.47 -2.07 -10.79
N PRO A 36 -11.56 -1.57 -11.39
CA PRO A 36 -12.70 -1.26 -10.57
C PRO A 36 -12.95 -2.55 -9.81
N VAL A 37 -12.91 -2.45 -8.48
CA VAL A 37 -13.55 -3.45 -7.65
C VAL A 37 -15.00 -3.37 -8.12
N GLU A 38 -15.38 -4.19 -9.10
CA GLU A 38 -16.69 -4.79 -9.03
C GLU A 38 -16.66 -5.49 -7.70
N SER A 39 -17.13 -4.76 -6.69
CA SER A 39 -17.48 -5.35 -5.43
C SER A 39 -18.48 -6.42 -5.83
N GLU A 40 -18.04 -7.67 -5.91
CA GLU A 40 -18.95 -8.75 -5.61
C GLU A 40 -19.64 -8.29 -4.34
N LYS A 41 -20.96 -8.12 -4.45
CA LYS A 41 -21.81 -7.59 -3.39
C LYS A 41 -21.73 -8.57 -2.22
N LYS A 42 -20.67 -8.48 -1.43
CA LYS A 42 -20.54 -9.20 -0.17
C LYS A 42 -21.29 -8.36 0.84
N THR A 43 -22.58 -8.63 0.88
CA THR A 43 -23.45 -8.27 1.98
C THR A 43 -22.87 -8.90 3.24
N ILE A 44 -22.13 -8.12 4.02
CA ILE A 44 -21.96 -8.44 5.44
C ILE A 44 -23.27 -8.00 6.09
N GLY A 45 -24.12 -9.00 6.41
CA GLY A 45 -25.33 -8.80 7.21
C GLY A 45 -24.95 -8.26 8.60
N VAL A 46 -25.78 -7.47 9.28
CA VAL A 46 -27.23 -7.64 9.41
C VAL A 46 -27.89 -6.26 9.61
N GLY A 47 -28.93 -5.96 8.82
CA GLY A 47 -30.10 -5.26 9.39
C GLY A 47 -30.56 -3.90 8.87
N ALA A 48 -30.34 -3.50 7.61
CA ALA A 48 -31.31 -2.69 6.84
C ALA A 48 -30.81 -2.40 5.43
N LYS A 49 -31.67 -2.68 4.45
CA LYS A 49 -31.45 -2.46 3.02
C LYS A 49 -31.47 -0.97 2.68
N ILE A 50 -30.31 -0.35 2.51
CA ILE A 50 -30.11 0.72 1.52
C ILE A 50 -28.79 0.41 0.82
N GLY A 51 -28.84 0.23 -0.50
CA GLY A 51 -27.66 -0.07 -1.32
C GLY A 51 -26.68 1.09 -1.29
N VAL A 52 -25.69 1.00 -0.40
CA VAL A 52 -24.53 1.88 -0.42
C VAL A 52 -23.51 1.24 -1.35
N GLY A 53 -23.50 1.68 -2.61
CA GLY A 53 -22.34 1.49 -3.47
C GLY A 53 -21.22 2.36 -2.93
N VAL A 54 -20.48 1.84 -1.95
CA VAL A 54 -19.27 2.48 -1.43
C VAL A 54 -18.19 2.29 -2.49
N VAL A 55 -18.09 3.24 -3.41
CA VAL A 55 -16.82 3.48 -4.09
C VAL A 55 -15.96 4.15 -3.04
N VAL A 56 -15.16 3.36 -2.30
CA VAL A 56 -14.04 3.90 -1.53
C VAL A 56 -13.01 4.25 -2.59
N LEU A 57 -12.91 5.52 -2.96
CA LEU A 57 -11.69 5.99 -3.61
C LEU A 57 -10.63 5.91 -2.52
N GLY A 58 -9.82 4.86 -2.55
CA GLY A 58 -8.73 4.68 -1.59
C GLY A 58 -7.95 5.98 -1.48
N PHE A 59 -7.88 6.54 -0.27
CA PHE A 59 -7.03 7.68 0.01
C PHE A 59 -5.58 7.23 -0.13
N GLY A 60 -5.05 7.44 -1.33
CA GLY A 60 -3.62 7.35 -1.58
C GLY A 60 -2.94 8.48 -0.81
N LEU A 61 -2.31 8.13 0.31
CA LEU A 61 -1.34 8.99 0.98
C LEU A 61 -0.24 9.35 -0.02
N VAL A 62 -0.33 10.52 -0.61
CA VAL A 62 0.75 11.09 -1.42
C VAL A 62 1.51 12.03 -0.51
N PHE A 63 2.66 11.58 0.02
CA PHE A 63 3.94 12.29 -0.13
C PHE A 63 5.03 11.59 0.67
N ALA A 64 5.69 10.65 -0.01
CA ALA A 64 7.12 10.32 -0.06
C ALA A 64 7.16 8.91 -0.67
N LEU A 65 7.62 8.75 -1.93
CA LEU A 65 7.28 7.69 -2.92
C LEU A 65 5.88 7.76 -3.57
N GLY A 66 5.34 8.95 -3.83
CA GLY A 66 4.10 9.11 -4.63
C GLY A 66 4.17 8.69 -6.11
N ASP A 67 5.16 7.88 -6.53
CA ASP A 67 5.34 7.43 -7.92
C ASP A 67 5.31 5.89 -8.07
N PHE A 68 5.12 5.06 -7.01
CA PHE A 68 5.09 3.58 -7.13
C PHE A 68 3.72 2.97 -7.47
N LEU A 69 2.74 3.79 -7.87
CA LEU A 69 1.43 3.34 -8.35
C LEU A 69 1.02 4.16 -9.59
N PRO A 70 1.00 3.60 -10.80
CA PRO A 70 0.30 4.20 -11.93
C PRO A 70 -1.17 3.77 -11.86
N SER A 71 -2.06 4.72 -11.57
CA SER A 71 -3.46 4.57 -11.95
C SER A 71 -3.57 4.72 -13.47
N GLY A 72 -3.94 3.64 -14.15
CA GLY A 72 -4.24 3.58 -15.56
C GLY A 72 -5.71 3.91 -15.83
N SER A 73 -5.94 5.00 -16.55
CA SER A 73 -7.02 5.03 -17.54
C SER A 73 -6.55 5.81 -18.75
N ASP A 74 -6.52 5.14 -19.89
CA ASP A 74 -5.96 5.61 -21.15
C ASP A 74 -6.52 6.97 -21.61
N GLY A 75 -5.60 7.90 -21.82
CA GLY A 75 -5.78 9.11 -22.62
C GLY A 75 -4.40 9.74 -22.84
N PRO A 76 -4.00 10.07 -24.08
CA PRO A 76 -2.70 10.69 -24.32
C PRO A 76 -2.79 12.15 -23.89
N ASN A 77 -2.12 12.51 -22.80
CA ASN A 77 -1.81 13.92 -22.57
C ASN A 77 -0.41 14.08 -21.98
N GLU A 78 0.38 14.89 -22.68
CA GLU A 78 1.75 15.25 -22.36
C GLU A 78 1.82 16.08 -21.07
N GLY A 79 2.92 15.91 -20.33
CA GLY A 79 3.30 16.79 -19.23
C GLY A 79 3.06 16.17 -17.86
N THR A 80 4.15 15.81 -17.19
CA THR A 80 4.21 15.51 -15.75
C THR A 80 3.47 16.57 -14.94
N THR A 81 2.29 16.21 -14.47
CA THR A 81 1.59 16.89 -13.39
C THR A 81 1.37 15.85 -12.30
N VAL A 82 1.67 16.23 -11.06
CA VAL A 82 1.04 15.60 -9.90
C VAL A 82 -0.44 15.55 -10.25
N VAL A 83 -1.01 14.36 -10.40
CA VAL A 83 -2.47 14.26 -10.48
C VAL A 83 -2.94 14.55 -9.06
N ASP A 84 -2.95 15.83 -8.69
CA ASP A 84 -4.06 16.39 -7.95
C ASP A 84 -5.26 15.90 -8.75
N LYS A 85 -5.89 14.80 -8.35
CA LYS A 85 -7.11 14.34 -9.00
C LYS A 85 -8.14 15.38 -8.63
N LYS A 86 -8.12 16.48 -9.39
CA LYS A 86 -9.03 17.58 -9.24
C LYS A 86 -10.38 16.98 -9.59
N LEU A 87 -11.14 16.68 -8.55
CA LEU A 87 -12.49 16.16 -8.68
C LEU A 87 -13.21 16.97 -9.74
N SER A 88 -13.76 16.28 -10.73
CA SER A 88 -14.71 16.88 -11.67
C SER A 88 -15.87 17.50 -10.90
N ASP A 89 -16.53 18.49 -11.50
CA ASP A 89 -17.67 19.13 -10.87
C ASP A 89 -18.81 18.12 -10.61
N GLU A 90 -18.96 17.12 -11.48
CA GLU A 90 -19.89 16.00 -11.33
C GLU A 90 -19.55 15.10 -10.14
N GLU A 91 -18.29 14.70 -9.97
CA GLU A 91 -17.83 13.93 -8.81
C GLU A 91 -18.07 14.73 -7.52
N LYS A 92 -17.66 16.00 -7.51
CA LYS A 92 -17.86 16.88 -6.35
C LYS A 92 -19.34 17.03 -5.99
N LYS A 93 -20.22 17.20 -6.98
CA LYS A 93 -21.68 17.27 -6.75
C LYS A 93 -22.25 15.96 -6.22
N THR A 94 -21.73 14.82 -6.70
CA THR A 94 -22.12 13.49 -6.23
C THR A 94 -21.73 13.29 -4.77
N LEU A 95 -20.49 13.63 -4.42
CA LEU A 95 -19.99 13.58 -3.04
C LEU A 95 -20.76 14.53 -2.10
N GLN A 96 -21.06 15.75 -2.55
CA GLN A 96 -21.88 16.68 -1.77
C GLN A 96 -23.30 16.16 -1.54
N THR A 97 -23.89 15.47 -2.52
CA THR A 97 -25.21 14.86 -2.38
C THR A 97 -25.18 13.69 -1.38
N ARG A 98 -24.15 12.84 -1.47
CA ARG A 98 -23.91 11.74 -0.52
C ARG A 98 -23.71 12.27 0.91
N LEU A 99 -22.88 13.31 1.08
CA LEU A 99 -22.64 13.93 2.37
C LEU A 99 -23.94 14.44 3.01
N LYS A 100 -24.81 15.13 2.25
CA LYS A 100 -26.11 15.58 2.74
C LYS A 100 -27.01 14.44 3.22
N GLN A 101 -26.94 13.28 2.60
CA GLN A 101 -27.72 12.10 3.03
C GLN A 101 -27.22 11.59 4.39
N TYR A 102 -25.90 11.49 4.57
CA TYR A 102 -25.35 11.11 5.86
C TYR A 102 -25.60 12.17 6.94
N GLU A 103 -25.49 13.45 6.62
CA GLU A 103 -25.81 14.55 7.55
C GLU A 103 -27.29 14.53 7.97
N ALA A 104 -28.21 14.20 7.06
CA ALA A 104 -29.61 14.00 7.40
C ALA A 104 -29.80 12.83 8.36
N THR A 105 -29.11 11.69 8.15
CA THR A 105 -29.13 10.57 9.10
C THR A 105 -28.57 10.97 10.45
N LEU A 106 -27.43 11.68 10.50
CA LEU A 106 -26.79 12.14 11.73
C LEU A 106 -27.64 13.18 12.49
N SER A 107 -28.48 13.95 11.78
CA SER A 107 -29.42 14.87 12.44
C SER A 107 -30.51 14.15 13.25
N ILE A 108 -30.85 12.92 12.86
CA ILE A 108 -31.85 12.08 13.53
C ILE A 108 -31.18 11.15 14.55
N SER A 109 -30.03 10.58 14.17
CA SER A 109 -29.25 9.63 14.96
C SER A 109 -27.78 10.06 15.00
N PRO A 110 -27.39 10.97 15.92
CA PRO A 110 -26.04 11.54 15.94
C PRO A 110 -24.89 10.54 16.17
N LYS A 111 -25.21 9.34 16.65
CA LYS A 111 -24.25 8.27 16.94
C LYS A 111 -24.33 7.11 15.95
N ASP A 112 -25.03 7.29 14.82
CA ASP A 112 -25.10 6.25 13.79
C ASP A 112 -23.70 6.03 13.20
N THR A 113 -23.08 4.90 13.52
CA THR A 113 -21.68 4.65 13.17
C THR A 113 -21.45 4.58 11.67
N THR A 114 -22.44 4.08 10.91
CA THR A 114 -22.37 3.99 9.45
C THR A 114 -22.42 5.38 8.82
N ALA A 115 -23.26 6.27 9.33
CA ALA A 115 -23.36 7.64 8.86
C ALA A 115 -22.15 8.48 9.29
N LEU A 116 -21.61 8.26 10.50
CA LEU A 116 -20.36 8.89 10.94
C LEU A 116 -19.19 8.51 10.03
N GLU A 117 -19.02 7.21 9.77
CA GLU A 117 -17.98 6.68 8.89
C GLU A 117 -18.16 7.20 7.46
N GLY A 118 -19.33 7.03 6.87
CA GLY A 118 -19.63 7.45 5.50
C GLY A 118 -19.51 8.96 5.29
N ALA A 119 -19.97 9.79 6.23
CA ALA A 119 -19.79 11.23 6.18
C ALA A 119 -18.31 11.62 6.29
N SER A 120 -17.55 10.99 7.20
CA SER A 120 -16.14 11.29 7.40
C SER A 120 -15.29 10.98 6.16
N VAL A 121 -15.51 9.82 5.54
CA VAL A 121 -14.87 9.42 4.28
C VAL A 121 -15.25 10.40 3.17
N THR A 122 -16.53 10.70 3.00
CA THR A 122 -17.00 11.65 1.97
C THR A 122 -16.41 13.06 2.16
N LEU A 123 -16.26 13.52 3.41
CA LEU A 123 -15.63 14.79 3.74
C LEU A 123 -14.15 14.80 3.39
N ALA A 124 -13.43 13.72 3.72
CA ALA A 124 -12.04 13.59 3.33
C ALA A 124 -11.88 13.57 1.80
N GLU A 125 -12.80 12.95 1.05
CA GLU A 125 -12.76 12.89 -0.42
C GLU A 125 -12.96 14.29 -1.00
N LEU A 126 -13.82 15.09 -0.35
CA LEU A 126 -14.03 16.51 -0.66
C LEU A 126 -12.89 17.43 -0.21
N GLY A 127 -11.88 16.92 0.49
CA GLY A 127 -10.75 17.69 1.04
C GLY A 127 -11.07 18.44 2.34
N ASP A 128 -12.23 18.20 2.95
CA ASP A 128 -12.64 18.80 4.22
C ASP A 128 -12.14 17.96 5.40
N TYR A 129 -10.81 17.85 5.51
CA TYR A 129 -10.15 16.99 6.49
C TYR A 129 -10.44 17.39 7.93
N THR A 130 -10.68 18.68 8.20
CA THR A 130 -11.00 19.16 9.55
C THR A 130 -12.34 18.58 10.04
N ARG A 131 -13.39 18.62 9.20
CA ARG A 131 -14.68 18.03 9.56
C ARG A 131 -14.64 16.50 9.57
N ALA A 132 -13.88 15.90 8.67
CA ALA A 132 -13.66 14.45 8.67
C ALA A 132 -13.01 13.96 9.97
N VAL A 133 -11.97 14.64 10.47
CA VAL A 133 -11.33 14.32 11.76
C VAL A 133 -12.34 14.39 12.91
N SER A 134 -13.18 15.43 12.96
CA SER A 134 -14.19 15.56 14.02
C SER A 134 -15.16 14.37 14.04
N LEU A 135 -15.67 13.95 12.88
CA LEU A 135 -16.56 12.78 12.79
C LEU A 135 -15.85 11.47 13.11
N LEU A 136 -14.58 11.32 12.71
CA LEU A 136 -13.78 10.13 13.06
C LEU A 136 -13.46 10.07 14.56
N GLN A 137 -13.27 11.21 15.21
CA GLN A 137 -13.13 11.26 16.67
C GLN A 137 -14.43 10.86 17.37
N GLU A 138 -15.59 11.23 16.85
CA GLU A 138 -16.88 10.74 17.35
C GLU A 138 -17.03 9.23 17.12
N LEU A 139 -16.72 8.75 15.91
CA LEU A 139 -16.76 7.33 15.57
C LEU A 139 -15.83 6.50 16.47
N SER A 140 -14.64 7.01 16.79
CA SER A 140 -13.68 6.34 17.68
C SER A 140 -14.19 6.17 19.12
N LYS A 141 -15.14 7.01 19.56
CA LYS A 141 -15.78 6.85 20.88
C LYS A 141 -16.85 5.76 20.87
N GLU A 142 -17.55 5.60 19.75
CA GLU A 142 -18.57 4.56 19.58
C GLU A 142 -17.95 3.19 19.24
N LYS A 143 -16.80 3.18 18.55
CA LYS A 143 -16.04 1.98 18.18
C LYS A 143 -14.58 2.02 18.71
N PRO A 144 -14.36 2.01 20.05
CA PRO A 144 -13.02 2.21 20.63
C PRO A 144 -12.04 1.05 20.43
N SER A 145 -12.52 -0.11 19.97
CA SER A 145 -11.71 -1.30 19.70
C SER A 145 -11.61 -1.66 18.22
N ASP A 146 -12.10 -0.78 17.33
CA ASP A 146 -12.05 -0.99 15.89
C ASP A 146 -10.76 -0.38 15.31
N PRO A 147 -9.79 -1.20 14.88
CA PRO A 147 -8.51 -0.69 14.38
C PRO A 147 -8.65 0.15 13.10
N ASP A 148 -9.67 -0.09 12.27
CA ASP A 148 -9.87 0.61 11.01
C ASP A 148 -10.30 2.07 11.24
N VAL A 149 -11.06 2.34 12.29
CA VAL A 149 -11.42 3.71 12.68
C VAL A 149 -10.17 4.54 12.99
N PHE A 150 -9.21 3.96 13.70
CA PHE A 150 -7.94 4.63 14.01
C PHE A 150 -7.00 4.72 12.80
N ARG A 151 -7.02 3.72 11.91
CA ARG A 151 -6.28 3.77 10.64
C ARG A 151 -6.78 4.93 9.77
N LEU A 152 -8.08 5.03 9.56
CA LEU A 152 -8.71 6.11 8.80
C LEU A 152 -8.50 7.48 9.45
N LEU A 153 -8.56 7.57 10.79
CA LEU A 153 -8.19 8.80 11.50
C LEU A 153 -6.72 9.18 11.27
N GLY A 154 -5.81 8.20 11.21
CA GLY A 154 -4.41 8.39 10.85
C GLY A 154 -4.24 8.95 9.45
N GLU A 155 -4.96 8.39 8.47
CA GLU A 155 -4.96 8.83 7.06
C GLU A 155 -5.43 10.28 6.94
N VAL A 156 -6.60 10.60 7.47
CA VAL A 156 -7.19 11.94 7.37
C VAL A 156 -6.32 12.99 8.08
N LYS A 157 -5.72 12.64 9.22
CA LYS A 157 -4.79 13.54 9.92
C LYS A 157 -3.49 13.76 9.15
N TYR A 158 -3.01 12.75 8.42
CA TYR A 158 -1.84 12.90 7.55
C TYR A 158 -2.12 13.93 6.45
N GLU A 159 -3.27 13.82 5.78
CA GLU A 159 -3.70 14.77 4.75
C GLU A 159 -3.94 16.19 5.31
N LEU A 160 -4.45 16.29 6.54
CA LEU A 160 -4.54 17.55 7.29
C LEU A 160 -3.16 18.13 7.67
N LYS A 161 -2.07 17.39 7.44
CA LYS A 161 -0.69 17.71 7.85
C LYS A 161 -0.50 17.75 9.38
N ASP A 162 -1.43 17.15 10.13
CA ASP A 162 -1.28 16.82 11.55
C ASP A 162 -0.49 15.51 11.67
N TYR A 163 0.80 15.54 11.32
CA TYR A 163 1.63 14.35 11.25
C TYR A 163 1.81 13.68 12.62
N GLU A 164 1.94 14.45 13.71
CA GLU A 164 2.01 13.91 15.07
C GLU A 164 0.69 13.23 15.49
N GLY A 165 -0.44 13.87 15.18
CA GLY A 165 -1.74 13.27 15.43
C GLY A 165 -2.00 12.03 14.56
N SER A 166 -1.47 11.99 13.33
CA SER A 166 -1.50 10.84 12.44
C SER A 166 -0.70 9.67 13.03
N VAL A 167 0.54 9.92 13.47
CA VAL A 167 1.36 8.93 14.19
C VAL A 167 0.61 8.36 15.39
N ALA A 168 -0.03 9.22 16.20
CA ALA A 168 -0.78 8.77 17.37
C ALA A 168 -1.97 7.88 16.99
N ALA A 169 -2.73 8.23 15.96
CA ALA A 169 -3.86 7.44 15.49
C ALA A 169 -3.42 6.09 14.90
N TYR A 170 -2.39 6.07 14.06
CA TYR A 170 -1.84 4.81 13.54
C TYR A 170 -1.27 3.91 14.63
N ARG A 171 -0.62 4.45 15.67
CA ARG A 171 -0.19 3.65 16.83
C ARG A 171 -1.36 3.06 17.61
N SER A 172 -2.50 3.75 17.67
CA SER A 172 -3.72 3.16 18.25
C SER A 172 -4.24 2.01 17.38
N SER A 173 -4.22 2.18 16.05
CA SER A 173 -4.60 1.12 15.10
C SER A 173 -3.68 -0.10 15.21
N GLU A 174 -2.36 0.11 15.22
CA GLU A 174 -1.34 -0.95 15.32
C GLU A 174 -1.51 -1.80 16.58
N LYS A 175 -1.77 -1.17 17.73
CA LYS A 175 -2.01 -1.88 19.00
C LYS A 175 -3.27 -2.75 19.03
N LEU A 176 -4.26 -2.43 18.20
CA LEU A 176 -5.53 -3.14 18.14
C LEU A 176 -5.48 -4.33 17.18
N PHE A 177 -4.57 -4.32 16.21
CA PHE A 177 -4.32 -5.48 15.36
C PHE A 177 -3.55 -6.57 16.11
N LYS A 178 -3.96 -7.83 15.91
CA LYS A 178 -3.25 -9.00 16.45
C LYS A 178 -2.01 -9.37 15.62
N ASN A 179 -2.07 -9.09 14.32
CA ASN A 179 -1.05 -9.40 13.33
C ASN A 179 -0.61 -8.13 12.62
N ILE A 180 0.53 -8.17 11.94
CA ILE A 180 0.98 -7.02 11.15
C ILE A 180 -0.03 -6.73 10.05
N ASN A 181 -0.56 -5.52 10.03
CA ASN A 181 -1.36 -5.00 8.93
C ASN A 181 -0.46 -4.08 8.08
N PHE A 182 -0.29 -4.39 6.79
CA PHE A 182 0.63 -3.66 5.93
C PHE A 182 0.18 -2.20 5.69
N GLU A 183 -1.12 -1.92 5.64
CA GLU A 183 -1.61 -0.55 5.47
C GLU A 183 -1.26 0.33 6.67
N VAL A 184 -1.43 -0.20 7.89
CA VAL A 184 -1.00 0.48 9.12
C VAL A 184 0.52 0.61 9.19
N LEU A 185 1.26 -0.43 8.82
CA LEU A 185 2.72 -0.41 8.78
C LEU A 185 3.23 0.73 7.86
N ARG A 186 2.67 0.81 6.66
CA ARG A 186 2.96 1.85 5.66
C ARG A 186 2.51 3.23 6.14
N GLY A 187 1.28 3.35 6.62
CA GLY A 187 0.70 4.61 7.11
C GLY A 187 1.50 5.19 8.28
N LEU A 188 1.82 4.38 9.29
CA LEU A 188 2.62 4.81 10.43
C LEU A 188 4.04 5.19 10.02
N THR A 189 4.68 4.42 9.13
CA THR A 189 6.00 4.75 8.60
C THR A 189 6.00 6.11 7.92
N ASN A 190 5.04 6.35 7.01
CA ASN A 190 4.93 7.62 6.30
C ASN A 190 4.65 8.78 7.28
N ALA A 191 3.75 8.58 8.24
CA ALA A 191 3.44 9.58 9.27
C ALA A 191 4.67 9.92 10.12
N LEU A 192 5.48 8.93 10.50
CA LEU A 192 6.74 9.15 11.23
C LEU A 192 7.77 9.92 10.40
N LEU A 193 7.93 9.57 9.12
CA LEU A 193 8.84 10.29 8.22
C LEU A 193 8.40 11.75 8.02
N ALA A 194 7.11 12.00 7.79
CA ALA A 194 6.56 13.34 7.65
C ALA A 194 6.65 14.16 8.96
N ALA A 195 6.52 13.49 10.11
CA ALA A 195 6.77 14.07 11.43
C ALA A 195 8.26 14.28 11.75
N LYS A 196 9.17 14.03 10.79
CA LYS A 196 10.64 14.14 10.96
C LYS A 196 11.20 13.21 12.06
N LYS A 197 10.63 12.01 12.18
CA LYS A 197 11.04 10.92 13.09
C LYS A 197 11.50 9.67 12.32
N PRO A 198 12.49 9.80 11.42
CA PRO A 198 12.90 8.69 10.56
C PRO A 198 13.56 7.52 11.32
N ASP A 199 14.20 7.79 12.45
CA ASP A 199 14.78 6.78 13.33
C ASP A 199 13.71 5.88 13.95
N GLU A 200 12.59 6.47 14.39
CA GLU A 200 11.44 5.71 14.87
C GLU A 200 10.78 4.88 13.75
N ALA A 201 10.69 5.43 12.53
CA ALA A 201 10.14 4.73 11.37
C ALA A 201 10.95 3.47 11.02
N VAL A 202 12.28 3.62 10.94
CA VAL A 202 13.19 2.49 10.67
C VAL A 202 13.13 1.46 11.80
N LYS A 203 13.16 1.89 13.06
CA LYS A 203 13.06 0.97 14.21
C LYS A 203 11.77 0.16 14.18
N PHE A 204 10.65 0.80 13.84
CA PHE A 204 9.35 0.15 13.71
C PHE A 204 9.38 -0.93 12.61
N LEU A 205 9.87 -0.60 11.42
CA LEU A 205 9.98 -1.55 10.30
C LEU A 205 10.92 -2.73 10.59
N LEU A 206 12.05 -2.49 11.26
CA LEU A 206 12.96 -3.56 11.69
C LEU A 206 12.26 -4.53 12.65
N THR A 207 11.46 -4.01 13.58
CA THR A 207 10.69 -4.81 14.53
C THR A 207 9.63 -5.63 13.81
N SER A 208 8.88 -5.03 12.88
CA SER A 208 7.88 -5.75 12.06
C SER A 208 8.52 -6.84 11.19
N ARG A 209 9.68 -6.56 10.59
CA ARG A 209 10.46 -7.56 9.84
C ARG A 209 10.90 -8.73 10.73
N GLU A 210 11.39 -8.47 11.93
CA GLU A 210 11.79 -9.53 12.87
C GLU A 210 10.57 -10.39 13.29
N GLN A 211 9.43 -9.77 13.53
CA GLN A 211 8.18 -10.47 13.84
C GLN A 211 7.73 -11.40 12.69
N LEU A 212 7.81 -10.95 11.44
CA LEU A 212 7.54 -11.79 10.26
C LEU A 212 8.50 -12.97 10.18
N ASN A 213 9.81 -12.70 10.32
CA ASN A 213 10.85 -13.72 10.19
C ASN A 213 10.86 -14.75 11.33
N SER A 214 10.43 -14.36 12.54
CA SER A 214 10.44 -15.25 13.71
C SER A 214 9.25 -16.21 13.79
N GLY A 215 8.32 -16.17 12.82
CA GLY A 215 7.13 -17.03 12.80
C GLY A 215 6.18 -16.82 14.00
N LYS A 216 6.38 -15.77 14.80
CA LYS A 216 5.59 -15.45 16.00
C LYS A 216 4.12 -15.13 15.73
N LEU A 217 3.72 -15.05 14.45
CA LEU A 217 2.35 -14.80 14.03
C LEU A 217 1.45 -16.05 14.13
N ASN A 218 2.03 -17.26 14.21
CA ASN A 218 1.26 -18.52 14.20
C ASN A 218 1.16 -19.23 15.56
N ALA A 219 1.67 -18.63 16.64
CA ALA A 219 1.83 -19.29 17.93
C ALA A 219 1.35 -18.47 19.14
N ALA A 220 0.44 -17.52 18.93
CA ALA A 220 -0.25 -16.84 20.03
C ALA A 220 -1.64 -17.48 20.24
N ASP A 221 -1.68 -18.37 21.24
CA ASP A 221 -2.82 -19.02 21.87
C ASP A 221 -3.55 -20.11 21.06
N GLY A 222 -3.46 -21.35 21.57
CA GLY A 222 -4.10 -22.55 21.04
C GLY A 222 -5.62 -22.48 20.98
N ILE A 223 -6.14 -21.77 19.98
CA ILE A 223 -7.53 -21.79 19.55
C ILE A 223 -7.61 -22.72 18.32
N PRO A 224 -8.50 -23.74 18.32
CA PRO A 224 -8.70 -24.61 17.16
C PRO A 224 -9.14 -23.80 15.94
N ASP A 225 -8.76 -24.27 14.74
CA ASP A 225 -8.96 -23.77 13.36
C ASP A 225 -10.34 -23.19 12.94
N ASN A 226 -11.29 -22.97 13.85
CA ASN A 226 -12.69 -22.76 13.53
C ASN A 226 -13.24 -21.35 13.85
N ILE A 227 -12.38 -20.33 13.86
CA ILE A 227 -12.81 -18.93 13.70
C ILE A 227 -12.02 -18.32 12.53
N MET A 228 -12.14 -18.95 11.37
CA MET A 228 -11.84 -18.34 10.08
C MET A 228 -12.96 -17.37 9.75
N ASP A 229 -12.77 -16.08 10.03
CA ASP A 229 -13.41 -15.02 9.25
C ASP A 229 -12.59 -13.72 9.33
N SER A 230 -11.38 -13.78 8.80
CA SER A 230 -10.73 -12.70 8.07
C SER A 230 -9.53 -13.33 7.39
N GLU A 231 -9.53 -13.32 6.05
CA GLU A 231 -8.40 -13.77 5.24
C GLU A 231 -7.14 -13.03 5.71
N SER A 232 -6.34 -13.68 6.55
CA SER A 232 -5.02 -13.20 6.93
C SER A 232 -4.13 -13.31 5.69
N GLN A 233 -4.23 -12.32 4.80
CA GLN A 233 -3.24 -12.13 3.74
C GLN A 233 -1.89 -11.99 4.44
N GLU A 234 -1.05 -13.01 4.26
CA GLU A 234 0.30 -13.02 4.77
C GLU A 234 1.01 -11.78 4.22
N VAL A 235 1.52 -10.93 5.12
CA VAL A 235 2.22 -9.71 4.71
C VAL A 235 3.45 -10.13 3.93
N ASP A 236 3.50 -9.77 2.65
CA ASP A 236 4.63 -10.01 1.77
C ASP A 236 5.89 -9.36 2.38
N SER A 237 6.85 -10.19 2.78
CA SER A 237 8.11 -9.74 3.38
C SER A 237 8.89 -8.80 2.45
N ILE A 238 8.72 -8.95 1.13
CA ILE A 238 9.32 -8.08 0.12
C ILE A 238 8.81 -6.65 0.28
N GLN A 239 7.51 -6.46 0.55
CA GLN A 239 6.94 -5.12 0.73
C GLN A 239 7.50 -4.43 1.98
N VAL A 240 7.80 -5.17 3.04
CA VAL A 240 8.42 -4.62 4.26
C VAL A 240 9.86 -4.18 4.01
N ASP A 241 10.67 -4.98 3.32
CA ASP A 241 12.04 -4.61 2.98
C ASP A 241 12.10 -3.45 1.96
N LEU A 242 11.15 -3.38 1.02
CA LEU A 242 11.00 -2.23 0.11
C LEU A 242 10.78 -0.93 0.90
N LEU A 243 9.86 -0.97 1.87
CA LEU A 243 9.53 0.17 2.73
C LEU A 243 10.68 0.53 3.68
N LEU A 244 11.40 -0.46 4.21
CA LEU A 244 12.58 -0.27 5.06
C LEU A 244 13.72 0.42 4.32
N GLY A 245 14.06 -0.04 3.12
CA GLY A 245 15.10 0.61 2.31
C GLY A 245 14.74 2.06 1.98
N LYS A 246 13.46 2.34 1.71
CA LYS A 246 12.99 3.71 1.49
C LYS A 246 13.12 4.55 2.76
N ALA A 247 12.68 4.05 3.91
CA ALA A 247 12.79 4.79 5.18
C ALA A 247 14.25 5.14 5.50
N TYR A 248 15.20 4.23 5.24
CA TYR A 248 16.63 4.54 5.33
C TYR A 248 17.07 5.62 4.34
N SER A 249 16.62 5.57 3.08
CA SER A 249 16.95 6.58 2.08
C SER A 249 16.41 7.97 2.45
N ASP A 250 15.14 8.06 2.86
CA ASP A 250 14.51 9.31 3.32
C ASP A 250 15.19 9.86 4.58
N TRP A 251 15.80 8.99 5.40
CA TRP A 251 16.62 9.38 6.54
C TRP A 251 18.04 9.85 6.14
N GLY A 252 18.44 9.65 4.89
CA GLY A 252 19.78 9.98 4.38
C GLY A 252 20.82 8.86 4.53
N HIS A 253 20.42 7.67 4.98
CA HIS A 253 21.28 6.49 5.11
C HIS A 253 21.22 5.63 3.85
N VAL A 254 21.69 6.19 2.74
CA VAL A 254 21.63 5.59 1.40
C VAL A 254 22.34 4.23 1.34
N ASN A 255 23.47 4.08 2.04
CA ASN A 255 24.21 2.82 2.07
C ASN A 255 23.43 1.69 2.77
N ASP A 256 22.68 2.03 3.82
CA ASP A 256 21.83 1.08 4.52
C ASP A 256 20.63 0.69 3.65
N ALA A 257 20.02 1.65 2.96
CA ALA A 257 18.98 1.40 1.97
C ALA A 257 19.45 0.43 0.86
N VAL A 258 20.63 0.69 0.28
CA VAL A 258 21.25 -0.19 -0.71
C VAL A 258 21.54 -1.57 -0.14
N SER A 259 21.96 -1.67 1.12
CA SER A 259 22.22 -2.94 1.78
C SER A 259 20.95 -3.77 1.98
N VAL A 260 19.85 -3.13 2.37
CA VAL A 260 18.52 -3.78 2.44
C VAL A 260 18.12 -4.33 1.07
N TYR A 261 18.26 -3.53 0.00
CA TYR A 261 17.89 -3.99 -1.34
C TYR A 261 18.84 -5.04 -1.92
N ASN A 262 20.13 -5.01 -1.58
CA ASN A 262 21.06 -6.08 -1.93
C ASN A 262 20.63 -7.42 -1.31
N GLN A 263 20.23 -7.39 -0.03
CA GLN A 263 19.72 -8.59 0.63
C GLN A 263 18.43 -9.08 -0.04
N LEU A 264 17.50 -8.17 -0.32
CA LEU A 264 16.23 -8.48 -0.98
C LEU A 264 16.44 -9.12 -2.36
N ILE A 265 17.35 -8.55 -3.17
CA ILE A 265 17.73 -9.11 -4.48
C ILE A 265 18.41 -10.47 -4.30
N SER A 266 19.24 -10.66 -3.27
CA SER A 266 19.90 -11.94 -3.03
C SER A 266 18.93 -13.05 -2.64
N THR A 267 17.85 -12.74 -1.92
CA THR A 267 16.86 -13.73 -1.49
C THR A 267 15.73 -13.91 -2.50
N HIS A 268 15.44 -12.90 -3.31
CA HIS A 268 14.42 -12.91 -4.37
C HIS A 268 15.02 -12.42 -5.70
N PRO A 269 15.96 -13.17 -6.31
CA PRO A 269 16.72 -12.71 -7.47
C PRO A 269 15.87 -12.48 -8.73
N GLU A 270 14.66 -13.04 -8.78
CA GLU A 270 13.72 -12.91 -9.89
C GLU A 270 12.61 -11.87 -9.62
N ASP A 271 12.59 -11.27 -8.43
CA ASP A 271 11.65 -10.19 -8.13
C ASP A 271 12.19 -8.84 -8.61
N PHE A 272 11.52 -8.24 -9.58
CA PHE A 272 11.96 -6.98 -10.18
C PHE A 272 11.93 -5.78 -9.23
N ARG A 273 11.13 -5.83 -8.15
CA ARG A 273 10.87 -4.69 -7.27
C ARG A 273 12.12 -4.28 -6.51
N GLY A 274 12.94 -5.24 -6.06
CA GLY A 274 14.20 -4.96 -5.38
C GLY A 274 15.20 -4.22 -6.28
N TYR A 275 15.33 -4.64 -7.55
CA TYR A 275 16.15 -3.94 -8.54
C TYR A 275 15.59 -2.54 -8.84
N LEU A 276 14.27 -2.42 -9.05
CA LEU A 276 13.64 -1.15 -9.34
C LEU A 276 13.87 -0.14 -8.21
N ALA A 277 13.59 -0.53 -6.96
CA ALA A 277 13.78 0.33 -5.79
C ALA A 277 15.24 0.76 -5.62
N LYS A 278 16.18 -0.17 -5.77
CA LYS A 278 17.61 0.16 -5.74
C LYS A 278 18.03 1.10 -6.86
N GLY A 279 17.51 0.91 -8.08
CA GLY A 279 17.78 1.77 -9.23
C GLY A 279 17.33 3.21 -8.98
N ILE A 280 16.13 3.40 -8.43
CA ILE A 280 15.58 4.71 -8.05
C ILE A 280 16.51 5.41 -7.05
N ILE A 281 16.83 4.74 -5.93
CA ILE A 281 17.67 5.34 -4.88
C ILE A 281 19.07 5.67 -5.40
N LEU A 282 19.67 4.82 -6.24
CA LEU A 282 20.97 5.11 -6.84
C LEU A 282 20.91 6.34 -7.75
N LYS A 283 19.83 6.48 -8.53
CA LYS A 283 19.63 7.62 -9.43
C LYS A 283 19.46 8.92 -8.66
N GLU A 284 18.60 8.93 -7.64
CA GLU A 284 18.36 10.09 -6.76
C GLU A 284 19.66 10.56 -6.08
N ASN A 285 20.58 9.64 -5.82
CA ASN A 285 21.88 9.91 -5.23
C ASN A 285 23.02 10.10 -6.26
N GLY A 286 22.68 10.31 -7.53
CA GLY A 286 23.62 10.65 -8.60
C GLY A 286 24.45 9.48 -9.16
N ASN A 287 24.23 8.25 -8.69
CA ASN A 287 24.88 7.06 -9.21
C ASN A 287 24.15 6.49 -10.44
N ASN A 288 24.13 7.29 -11.50
CA ASN A 288 23.37 7.02 -12.73
C ASN A 288 23.81 5.73 -13.44
N GLY A 289 25.11 5.42 -13.42
CA GLY A 289 25.64 4.22 -14.08
C GLY A 289 25.18 2.93 -13.41
N ASP A 290 25.12 2.92 -12.08
CA ASP A 290 24.64 1.75 -11.33
C ASP A 290 23.12 1.66 -11.36
N ALA A 291 22.44 2.81 -11.31
CA ALA A 291 20.99 2.90 -11.47
C ALA A 291 20.52 2.28 -12.79
N GLU A 292 21.16 2.64 -13.91
CA GLU A 292 20.82 2.09 -15.23
C GLU A 292 20.92 0.57 -15.28
N ARG A 293 21.97 0.00 -14.68
CA ARG A 293 22.12 -1.46 -14.58
C ARG A 293 20.97 -2.09 -13.78
N MET A 294 20.53 -1.44 -12.71
CA MET A 294 19.38 -1.92 -11.93
C MET A 294 18.06 -1.80 -12.70
N PHE A 295 17.84 -0.72 -13.47
CA PHE A 295 16.63 -0.62 -14.31
C PHE A 295 16.59 -1.66 -15.42
N ILE A 296 17.72 -1.99 -16.03
CA ILE A 296 17.82 -3.08 -17.00
C ILE A 296 17.42 -4.42 -16.36
N GLN A 297 17.94 -4.73 -15.17
CA GLN A 297 17.57 -5.94 -14.43
C GLN A 297 16.09 -5.94 -14.01
N ALA A 298 15.60 -4.83 -13.46
CA ALA A 298 14.19 -4.67 -13.11
C ALA A 298 13.29 -4.91 -14.32
N ARG A 299 13.62 -4.34 -15.48
CA ARG A 299 12.83 -4.52 -16.71
C ARG A 299 12.89 -5.95 -17.25
N PHE A 300 14.03 -6.64 -17.06
CA PHE A 300 14.21 -8.03 -17.47
C PHE A 300 13.28 -8.97 -16.69
N PHE A 301 13.22 -8.80 -15.35
CA PHE A 301 12.39 -9.63 -14.47
C PHE A 301 10.93 -9.16 -14.37
N ALA A 302 10.62 -7.92 -14.76
CA ALA A 302 9.27 -7.38 -14.66
C ALA A 302 8.28 -8.12 -15.60
N PRO A 303 7.07 -8.45 -15.11
CA PRO A 303 5.99 -8.91 -15.98
C PRO A 303 5.62 -7.80 -16.98
N GLU A 304 5.05 -8.16 -18.13
CA GLU A 304 4.75 -7.20 -19.21
C GLU A 304 3.98 -5.97 -18.72
N LYS A 305 2.97 -6.16 -17.85
CA LYS A 305 2.18 -5.06 -17.28
C LYS A 305 3.01 -4.08 -16.43
N ALA A 306 4.12 -4.52 -15.84
CA ALA A 306 4.99 -3.69 -15.00
C ALA A 306 6.14 -3.04 -15.78
N LYS A 307 6.43 -3.45 -17.02
CA LYS A 307 7.57 -2.90 -17.78
C LYS A 307 7.43 -1.41 -18.09
N ALA A 308 6.23 -0.97 -18.46
CA ALA A 308 5.95 0.45 -18.66
C ALA A 308 6.25 1.28 -17.39
N HIS A 309 5.99 0.68 -16.23
CA HIS A 309 6.29 1.31 -14.96
C HIS A 309 7.80 1.45 -14.72
N VAL A 310 8.58 0.38 -14.95
CA VAL A 310 10.05 0.42 -14.85
C VAL A 310 10.64 1.46 -15.80
N ASP A 311 10.18 1.48 -17.05
CA ASP A 311 10.65 2.41 -18.09
C ASP A 311 10.47 3.88 -17.69
N ARG A 312 9.38 4.21 -16.98
CA ARG A 312 9.09 5.58 -16.52
C ARG A 312 10.20 6.10 -15.59
N TYR A 313 10.76 5.25 -14.73
CA TYR A 313 11.84 5.63 -13.82
C TYR A 313 13.21 5.67 -14.49
N ALA A 314 13.45 4.78 -15.46
CA ALA A 314 14.68 4.78 -16.23
C ALA A 314 14.86 6.09 -17.01
N ARG A 315 13.77 6.63 -17.58
CA ARG A 315 13.80 7.79 -18.49
C ARG A 315 13.87 9.18 -17.83
N LYS A 316 13.41 9.34 -16.58
CA LYS A 316 13.40 10.63 -15.84
C LYS A 316 14.73 10.90 -15.15
#